data_AF-A0A269XM81-F1
#
_entry.id   AF-A0A269XM81-F1
#
_cell.length_a   1.000
_cell.length_b   1.000
_cell.length_c   1.000
_cell.angle_alpha   90.00
_cell.angle_beta   90.00
_cell.angle_gamma   90.00
#
_symmetry.space_group_name_H-M   'P 1'
#
loop_
_entity.id
_entity.type
_entity.pdbx_description
1 polymer ?
#
loop_
_entity_poly.entity_id
_entity_poly.type
_entity_poly.pdbx_seq_one_letter_code
_entity_poly.pdbx_strand_id
1 'polypeptide(L)' 'FAAATTAYLANGKSPKEAVIAAKAFVASAIKNGWKMNDFVGPVDHGAYNRIEHIDVDVTEV' A
#
# COMPACT_ATOMS: atom_id res chain seq x y z
N PHE A 1 0.27 -0.48 -5.39
CA PHE A 1 0.13 -1.93 -5.07
C PHE A 1 1.23 -2.75 -5.74
N ALA A 2 1.16 -3.04 -7.05
CA ALA A 2 2.12 -3.93 -7.73
C ALA A 2 3.60 -3.55 -7.52
N ALA A 3 3.95 -2.26 -7.63
CA ALA A 3 5.30 -1.79 -7.37
C ALA A 3 5.79 -2.10 -5.93
N ALA A 4 4.91 -1.94 -4.93
CA ALA A 4 5.23 -2.29 -3.55
C ALA A 4 5.40 -3.81 -3.39
N THR A 5 4.57 -4.62 -4.05
CA THR A 5 4.74 -6.09 -4.09
C THR A 5 6.11 -6.46 -4.63
N THR A 6 6.52 -5.88 -5.77
CA THR A 6 7.84 -6.12 -6.36
C THR A 6 8.97 -5.73 -5.42
N ALA A 7 8.88 -4.55 -4.78
CA ALA A 7 9.90 -4.10 -3.84
C ALA A 7 9.99 -4.99 -2.60
N TYR A 8 8.85 -5.43 -2.04
CA TYR A 8 8.83 -6.34 -0.90
C TYR A 8 9.41 -7.72 -1.25
N LEU A 9 9.12 -8.25 -2.44
CA LEU A 9 9.74 -9.47 -2.96
C LEU A 9 11.26 -9.30 -3.11
N ALA A 10 11.70 -8.20 -3.74
CA ALA A 10 13.13 -7.91 -3.92
C ALA A 10 13.87 -7.79 -2.58
N ASN A 11 13.18 -7.32 -1.54
CA ASN A 11 13.69 -7.24 -0.17
C ASN A 11 13.45 -8.52 0.66
N GLY A 12 13.12 -9.65 0.02
CA GLY A 12 13.17 -10.98 0.64
C GLY A 12 11.88 -11.45 1.32
N LYS A 13 10.76 -10.74 1.20
CA LYS A 13 9.46 -11.27 1.67
C LYS A 13 9.01 -12.43 0.78
N SER A 14 8.33 -13.42 1.36
CA SER A 14 7.65 -14.45 0.57
C SER A 14 6.52 -13.81 -0.27
N PRO A 15 6.05 -14.47 -1.35
CA PRO A 15 4.95 -13.94 -2.16
C PRO A 15 3.70 -13.56 -1.36
N LYS A 16 3.29 -14.41 -0.40
CA LYS A 16 2.12 -14.14 0.47
C LYS A 16 2.34 -12.89 1.33
N GLU A 17 3.49 -12.79 2.00
CA GLU A 17 3.80 -11.63 2.84
C GLU A 17 3.96 -10.34 2.02
N ALA A 18 4.53 -10.44 0.82
CA ALA A 18 4.73 -9.29 -0.06
C ALA A 18 3.40 -8.68 -0.51
N VAL A 19 2.42 -9.48 -0.90
CA VAL A 19 1.10 -8.96 -1.32
C VAL A 19 0.30 -8.40 -0.13
N ILE A 20 0.42 -8.99 1.06
CA ILE A 20 -0.20 -8.48 2.29
C ILE A 20 0.41 -7.12 2.66
N ALA A 21 1.74 -7.03 2.71
CA ALA A 21 2.44 -5.78 3.01
C ALA A 21 2.17 -4.70 1.95
N ALA A 22 2.12 -5.08 0.67
CA ALA A 22 1.77 -4.16 -0.41
C ALA A 22 0.32 -3.66 -0.30
N LYS A 23 -0.61 -4.46 0.23
CA LYS A 23 -1.98 -4.06 0.51
C LYS A 23 -2.04 -3.03 1.64
N ALA A 24 -1.31 -3.26 2.73
CA ALA A 24 -1.17 -2.28 3.81
C ALA A 24 -0.58 -0.95 3.31
N PHE A 25 0.51 -1.03 2.53
CA PHE A 25 1.18 0.12 1.93
C PHE A 25 0.24 0.96 1.07
N VAL A 26 -0.46 0.33 0.12
CA VAL A 26 -1.35 1.06 -0.79
C VAL A 26 -2.62 1.52 -0.07
N ALA A 27 -3.10 0.82 0.96
CA ALA A 27 -4.26 1.23 1.73
C ALA A 27 -4.01 2.56 2.46
N SER A 28 -2.85 2.71 3.12
CA SER A 28 -2.45 4.00 3.71
C SER A 28 -2.34 5.10 2.65
N ALA A 29 -1.75 4.80 1.49
CA ALA A 29 -1.65 5.74 0.37
C ALA A 29 -3.00 6.20 -0.17
N ILE A 30 -3.97 5.30 -0.27
CA ILE A 30 -5.33 5.60 -0.72
C ILE A 30 -6.07 6.44 0.33
N LYS A 31 -6.00 6.03 1.61
CA LYS A 31 -6.65 6.76 2.73
C LYS A 31 -6.19 8.22 2.79
N ASN A 32 -4.92 8.46 2.47
CA ASN A 32 -4.30 9.78 2.50
C ASN A 32 -4.14 10.40 1.10
N GLY A 33 -4.92 9.94 0.11
CA GLY A 33 -4.99 10.60 -1.19
C GLY A 33 -5.52 12.03 -1.09
N TRP A 34 -5.21 12.86 -2.08
CA TRP A 34 -5.53 14.29 -2.04
C TRP A 34 -6.09 14.78 -3.38
N LYS A 35 -6.94 15.82 -3.33
CA LYS A 35 -7.51 16.43 -4.53
C LYS A 35 -6.45 17.26 -5.24
N MET A 36 -6.09 16.88 -6.47
CA MET A 36 -5.16 17.65 -7.30
C MET A 36 -5.89 18.68 -8.15
N ASN A 37 -6.98 18.27 -8.79
CA ASN A 37 -7.87 19.13 -9.57
C ASN A 37 -9.28 18.53 -9.61
N ASP A 38 -10.15 19.03 -10.49
CA ASP A 38 -11.55 18.58 -10.59
C ASP A 38 -11.72 17.21 -11.26
N PHE A 39 -10.67 16.65 -11.85
CA PHE A 39 -10.71 15.40 -12.59
C PHE A 39 -10.01 14.25 -11.87
N VAL A 40 -9.00 14.55 -11.06
CA VAL A 40 -8.16 13.52 -10.44
C VAL A 40 -7.60 13.95 -9.09
N GLY A 41 -7.41 12.95 -8.22
CA GLY A 41 -6.61 13.03 -7.01
C GLY A 41 -5.70 11.81 -6.92
N PRO A 42 -4.38 11.97 -6.77
CA PRO A 42 -3.49 10.83 -6.60
C PRO A 42 -3.55 10.29 -5.16
N VAL A 43 -3.09 9.06 -5.01
CA VAL A 43 -2.74 8.50 -3.71
C VAL A 43 -1.46 9.16 -3.18
N ASP A 44 -1.27 9.19 -1.86
CA ASP A 44 0.00 9.60 -1.27
C ASP A 44 0.93 8.39 -1.09
N HIS A 45 1.81 8.16 -2.06
CA HIS A 45 2.77 7.04 -2.06
C HIS A 45 3.62 6.95 -0.79
N GLY A 46 3.84 8.07 -0.08
CA GLY A 46 4.66 8.11 1.13
C GLY A 46 3.89 7.89 2.43
N ALA A 47 2.55 7.84 2.38
CA ALA A 47 1.71 7.84 3.58
C ALA A 47 2.00 6.66 4.51
N TYR A 48 2.29 5.47 3.97
CA TYR A 48 2.61 4.31 4.78
C TYR A 48 3.82 4.55 5.70
N ASN A 49 4.88 5.21 5.21
CA ASN A 49 6.08 5.46 6.03
C ASN A 49 6.00 6.77 6.84
N ARG A 50 5.13 7.71 6.45
CA ARG A 50 5.12 9.08 7.00
C ARG A 50 3.92 9.39 7.90
N ILE A 51 2.77 8.77 7.64
CA ILE A 51 1.49 9.12 8.27
C ILE A 51 1.01 7.96 9.15
N GLU A 52 0.70 6.82 8.55
CA GLU A 52 0.09 5.70 9.28
C GLU A 52 0.27 4.36 8.55
N HIS A 53 0.28 3.28 9.34
CA HIS A 53 0.14 1.92 8.83
C HIS A 53 -1.35 1.52 8.85
N ILE A 54 -1.75 0.64 7.92
CA ILE A 54 -3.11 0.08 7.89
C ILE A 54 -3.00 -1.44 7.98
N ASP A 55 -3.69 -2.02 8.94
CA ASP A 55 -3.73 -3.47 9.14
C ASP A 55 -4.55 -4.16 8.04
N VAL A 56 -4.15 -5.39 7.73
CA VAL A 56 -4.81 -6.22 6.71
C VAL A 56 -5.23 -7.52 7.36
N ASP A 57 -6.53 -7.72 7.49
CA ASP A 57 -7.09 -8.98 7.96
C ASP A 57 -6.95 -10.05 6.88
N VAL A 58 -6.43 -11.22 7.27
CA VAL A 58 -6.21 -12.36 6.39
C VAL A 58 -6.94 -13.56 6.98
N THR A 59 -7.97 -14.01 6.29
CA THR A 59 -8.74 -15.22 6.63
C THR A 59 -8.57 -16.26 5.54
N GLU A 60 -8.44 -17.52 5.94
CA GLU A 60 -8.58 -18.64 5.01
C GLU A 60 -10.06 -18.85 4.70
N VAL A 61 -10.41 -18.96 3.42
CA VAL A 61 -11.79 -19.02 2.91
C VAL A 61 -11.99 -20.22 2.00
#